data_AF-A0A645HBW5-F1
#
_entry.id   AF-A0A645HBW5-F1
#
_cell.length_a   1.000
_cell.length_b   1.000
_cell.length_c   1.000
_cell.angle_alpha   90.00
_cell.angle_beta   90.00
_cell.angle_gamma   90.00
#
_symmetry.space_group_name_H-M   'P 1'
#
loop_
_entity.id
_entity.type
_entity.pdbx_description
1 polymer ?
#
loop_
_entity_poly.entity_id
_entity_poly.type
_entity_poly.pdbx_seq_one_letter_code
_entity_poly.pdbx_strand_id
1 'polypeptide(L)'
;MRYAKSIPTVDLELKNRLTAEGWIQLKEPSSPASAFLFSIPFLLLNAVISLILIYMLHPPFLDYLNFGFDSSITLSINLNSILYVLGVVFLFAVHEMMHAFCIPNWIRSDKTFWGINNVGIFIYTSEIISRRTFIIISIMPFLCLSIVSPILLSALGWLNGYTILLCLINAMGSSIDILNLFLILTQTPTKAMIMANGPETYYQKRRFS
;
A
#
# COMPACT_ATOMS: atom_id res chain seq x y z
N MET A 1 -14.85 3.35 12.98
CA MET A 1 -13.49 2.78 12.99
C MET A 1 -13.14 2.37 14.41
N ARG A 2 -12.53 1.20 14.59
CA ARG A 2 -12.12 0.69 15.91
C ARG A 2 -10.61 0.46 15.96
N TYR A 3 -10.01 0.62 17.13
CA TYR A 3 -8.60 0.27 17.33
C TYR A 3 -8.46 -1.25 17.54
N ALA A 4 -7.45 -1.86 16.94
CA ALA A 4 -7.07 -3.26 17.13
C ALA A 4 -5.56 -3.40 17.34
N LYS A 5 -5.15 -4.34 18.21
CA LYS A 5 -3.72 -4.61 18.49
C LYS A 5 -3.03 -5.39 17.37
N SER A 6 -3.80 -6.10 16.56
CA SER A 6 -3.32 -6.89 15.42
C SER A 6 -4.39 -6.92 14.34
N ILE A 7 -3.98 -7.28 13.13
CA ILE A 7 -4.94 -7.62 12.06
C ILE A 7 -5.82 -8.77 12.59
N PRO A 8 -7.14 -8.70 12.45
CA PRO A 8 -8.03 -9.78 12.84
C PRO A 8 -7.61 -11.11 12.21
N THR A 9 -7.69 -12.20 12.98
CA THR A 9 -7.48 -13.55 12.45
C THR A 9 -8.69 -13.98 11.63
N VAL A 10 -8.54 -15.07 10.86
CA VAL A 10 -9.66 -15.66 10.12
C VAL A 10 -10.78 -16.05 11.08
N ASP A 11 -11.98 -15.53 10.84
CA ASP A 11 -13.22 -15.95 11.48
C ASP A 11 -13.74 -17.21 10.76
N LEU A 12 -13.73 -18.34 11.45
CA LEU A 12 -14.13 -19.64 10.90
C LEU A 12 -15.63 -19.72 10.60
N GLU A 13 -16.48 -19.05 11.39
CA GLU A 13 -17.91 -19.01 11.17
C GLU A 13 -18.21 -18.20 9.90
N LEU A 14 -17.56 -17.04 9.77
CA LEU A 14 -17.64 -16.22 8.55
C LEU A 14 -17.15 -16.99 7.32
N LYS A 15 -16.01 -17.69 7.43
CA LYS A 15 -15.46 -18.52 6.35
C LYS A 15 -16.45 -19.58 5.86
N ASN A 16 -17.04 -20.33 6.79
CA ASN A 16 -18.01 -21.36 6.48
C ASN A 16 -19.25 -20.76 5.80
N ARG A 17 -19.75 -19.63 6.31
CA ARG A 17 -20.88 -18.91 5.71
C ARG A 17 -20.58 -18.42 4.30
N LEU A 18 -19.44 -17.76 4.08
CA LEU A 18 -19.02 -17.25 2.76
C LEU A 18 -18.93 -18.40 1.74
N THR A 19 -18.33 -19.52 2.15
CA THR A 19 -18.22 -20.72 1.31
C THR A 19 -19.60 -21.29 0.96
N ALA A 20 -20.51 -21.40 1.92
CA ALA A 20 -21.88 -21.88 1.71
C ALA A 20 -22.71 -20.96 0.80
N GLU A 21 -22.47 -19.64 0.88
CA GLU A 21 -23.11 -18.63 0.02
C GLU A 21 -22.50 -18.57 -1.39
N GLY A 22 -21.45 -19.33 -1.68
CA GLY A 22 -20.79 -19.39 -2.98
C GLY A 22 -19.80 -18.25 -3.25
N TRP A 23 -19.22 -17.67 -2.20
CA TRP A 23 -18.04 -16.83 -2.33
C TRP A 23 -16.81 -17.69 -2.62
N ILE A 24 -15.92 -17.17 -3.45
CA ILE A 24 -14.69 -17.85 -3.86
C ILE A 24 -13.51 -17.13 -3.21
N GLN A 25 -12.64 -17.88 -2.54
CA GLN A 25 -11.41 -17.34 -1.96
C GLN A 25 -10.41 -17.02 -3.07
N LEU A 26 -9.71 -15.88 -2.99
CA LEU A 26 -8.59 -15.58 -3.87
C LEU A 26 -7.39 -16.49 -3.59
N LYS A 27 -6.61 -16.76 -4.64
CA LYS A 27 -5.30 -17.40 -4.50
C LYS A 27 -4.28 -16.35 -4.10
N GLU A 28 -4.10 -16.20 -2.80
CA GLU A 28 -3.18 -15.25 -2.18
C GLU A 28 -1.95 -15.97 -1.59
N PRO A 29 -0.81 -15.28 -1.42
CA PRO A 29 0.34 -15.82 -0.72
C PRO A 29 -0.03 -16.24 0.72
N SER A 30 0.45 -17.40 1.18
CA SER A 30 0.02 -18.00 2.44
C SER A 30 0.61 -17.33 3.70
N SER A 31 1.63 -16.48 3.54
CA SER A 31 2.29 -15.77 4.63
C SER A 31 2.76 -14.37 4.21
N PRO A 32 2.95 -13.42 5.15
CA PRO A 32 3.50 -12.10 4.86
C PRO A 32 4.87 -12.14 4.16
N ALA A 33 5.74 -13.07 4.54
CA ALA A 33 7.04 -13.26 3.89
C ALA A 33 6.88 -13.69 2.42
N SER A 34 5.95 -14.62 2.14
CA SER A 34 5.66 -15.01 0.76
C SER A 34 5.04 -13.85 -0.03
N ALA A 35 4.15 -13.06 0.56
CA ALA A 35 3.59 -11.87 -0.07
C ALA A 35 4.67 -10.86 -0.44
N PHE A 36 5.63 -10.61 0.45
CA PHE A 36 6.78 -9.77 0.15
C PHE A 36 7.60 -10.33 -1.03
N LEU A 37 7.91 -11.62 -1.06
CA LEU A 37 8.65 -12.24 -2.17
C LEU A 37 7.92 -12.10 -3.51
N PHE A 38 6.62 -12.37 -3.55
CA PHE A 38 5.80 -12.17 -4.76
C PHE A 38 5.63 -10.70 -5.15
N SER A 39 5.84 -9.77 -4.20
CA SER A 39 5.79 -8.33 -4.46
C SER A 39 7.08 -7.76 -5.07
N ILE A 40 8.21 -8.50 -5.05
CA ILE A 40 9.51 -8.00 -5.55
C ILE A 40 9.45 -7.47 -7.00
N PRO A 41 8.79 -8.14 -7.97
CA PRO A 41 8.65 -7.59 -9.32
C PRO A 41 7.92 -6.25 -9.34
N PHE A 42 6.90 -6.08 -8.50
CA PHE A 42 6.14 -4.84 -8.36
C PHE A 42 6.95 -3.75 -7.63
N LEU A 43 7.78 -4.13 -6.66
CA LEU A 43 8.72 -3.22 -6.01
C LEU A 43 9.68 -2.60 -7.02
N LEU A 44 10.29 -3.43 -7.89
CA LEU A 44 11.19 -2.96 -8.94
C LEU A 44 10.46 -2.09 -9.96
N LEU A 45 9.28 -2.53 -10.41
CA LEU A 45 8.46 -1.78 -11.36
C LEU A 45 8.07 -0.40 -10.80
N ASN A 46 7.57 -0.34 -9.57
CA ASN A 46 7.19 0.91 -8.92
C ASN A 46 8.38 1.85 -8.73
N ALA A 47 9.54 1.31 -8.34
CA ALA A 47 10.78 2.08 -8.21
C ALA A 47 11.20 2.68 -9.55
N VAL A 48 11.20 1.88 -10.63
CA VAL A 48 11.54 2.37 -11.98
C VAL A 48 10.59 3.46 -12.45
N ILE A 49 9.26 3.26 -12.30
CA ILE A 49 8.26 4.29 -12.65
C ILE A 49 8.52 5.58 -11.88
N SER A 50 8.74 5.48 -10.57
CA SER A 50 9.01 6.64 -9.71
C SER A 50 10.31 7.33 -10.10
N LEU A 51 11.38 6.59 -10.40
CA LEU A 51 12.69 7.14 -10.78
C LEU A 51 12.64 7.84 -12.13
N ILE A 52 11.92 7.29 -13.11
CA ILE A 52 11.69 7.95 -14.41
C ILE A 52 11.00 9.30 -14.19
N LEU A 53 9.95 9.34 -13.37
CA LEU A 53 9.24 10.58 -13.05
C LEU A 53 10.15 11.59 -12.33
N ILE A 54 10.91 11.15 -11.32
CA ILE A 54 11.85 12.00 -10.58
C ILE A 54 12.91 12.58 -11.52
N TYR A 55 13.47 11.76 -12.42
CA TYR A 55 14.44 12.22 -13.41
C TYR A 55 13.88 13.33 -14.31
N MET A 56 12.62 13.18 -14.76
CA MET A 56 11.95 14.21 -15.57
C MET A 56 11.71 15.52 -14.79
N LEU A 57 11.43 15.44 -13.49
CA LEU A 57 11.09 16.58 -12.64
C LEU A 57 12.32 17.26 -12.00
N HIS A 58 13.42 16.53 -11.85
CA HIS A 58 14.65 17.00 -11.21
C HIS A 58 15.88 16.42 -11.93
N PRO A 59 16.25 16.90 -13.13
CA PRO A 59 17.37 16.37 -13.91
C PRO A 59 18.73 16.28 -13.17
N PRO A 60 19.10 17.21 -12.25
CA PRO A 60 20.31 17.06 -11.43
C PRO A 60 20.32 15.81 -10.54
N PHE A 61 19.19 15.09 -10.43
CA PHE A 61 19.09 13.83 -9.71
C PHE A 61 20.13 12.80 -10.16
N LEU A 62 20.50 12.77 -11.45
CA LEU A 62 21.50 11.82 -11.96
C LEU A 62 22.89 12.03 -11.34
N ASP A 63 23.21 13.26 -10.93
CA ASP A 63 24.50 13.55 -10.29
C ASP A 63 24.59 12.87 -8.91
N TYR A 64 23.46 12.65 -8.23
CA TYR A 64 23.41 11.86 -7.00
C TYR A 64 23.52 10.35 -7.23
N LEU A 65 23.11 9.85 -8.41
CA LEU A 65 23.23 8.43 -8.77
C LEU A 65 24.64 8.05 -9.28
N ASN A 66 25.42 9.03 -9.73
CA ASN A 66 26.83 8.85 -10.11
C ASN A 66 27.78 8.60 -8.92
N PHE A 67 27.24 8.26 -7.75
CA PHE A 67 28.00 7.74 -6.61
C PHE A 67 28.66 6.41 -7.02
N GLY A 68 29.95 6.47 -7.38
CA GLY A 68 30.73 5.31 -7.80
C GLY A 68 30.81 4.22 -6.72
N PHE A 69 31.02 2.97 -7.15
CA PHE A 69 31.09 1.77 -6.30
C PHE A 69 32.19 1.79 -5.20
N ASP A 70 33.06 2.81 -5.18
CA ASP A 70 34.15 2.98 -4.20
C ASP A 70 33.79 3.89 -3.00
N SER A 71 32.55 4.37 -2.90
CA SER A 71 32.15 5.25 -1.80
C SER A 71 31.86 4.49 -0.51
N SER A 72 32.65 4.75 0.53
CA SER A 72 32.34 4.31 1.90
C SER A 72 31.07 5.01 2.40
N ILE A 73 30.06 4.23 2.81
CA ILE A 73 28.84 4.76 3.42
C ILE A 73 29.16 5.05 4.89
N THR A 74 29.29 6.32 5.24
CA THR A 74 29.45 6.76 6.63
C THR A 74 28.09 7.17 7.20
N LEU A 75 27.55 6.37 8.13
CA LEU A 75 26.31 6.69 8.83
C LEU A 75 26.63 7.53 10.06
N SER A 76 26.43 8.84 9.97
CA SER A 76 26.47 9.73 11.15
C SER A 76 25.07 9.80 11.78
N ILE A 77 24.95 9.33 13.02
CA ILE A 77 23.70 9.42 13.78
C ILE A 77 23.71 10.75 14.52
N ASN A 78 22.87 11.69 14.08
CA ASN A 78 22.65 12.96 14.76
C ASN A 78 21.14 13.18 14.98
N LEU A 79 20.79 14.31 15.61
CA LEU A 79 19.39 14.65 15.89
C LEU A 79 18.57 14.76 14.59
N ASN A 80 19.18 15.22 13.50
CA ASN A 80 18.51 15.30 12.20
C ASN A 80 18.16 13.89 11.71
N SER A 81 19.06 12.90 11.84
CA SER A 81 18.80 11.50 11.46
C SER A 81 17.54 10.94 12.11
N ILE A 82 17.23 11.33 13.35
CA ILE A 82 15.98 10.96 14.03
C ILE A 82 14.77 11.57 13.31
N LEU A 83 14.83 12.84 12.92
CA LEU A 83 13.76 13.51 12.16
C LEU A 83 13.53 12.83 10.80
N TYR A 84 14.60 12.40 10.11
CA TYR A 84 14.50 11.65 8.85
C TYR A 84 13.69 10.36 9.03
N VAL A 85 13.99 9.58 10.08
CA VAL A 85 13.27 8.34 10.41
C VAL A 85 11.83 8.61 10.78
N LEU A 86 11.56 9.64 11.60
CA LEU A 86 10.19 10.03 11.94
C LEU A 86 9.37 10.42 10.71
N GLY A 87 9.98 11.07 9.71
CA GLY A 87 9.29 11.37 8.46
C GLY A 87 8.95 10.13 7.63
N VAL A 88 9.76 9.06 7.69
CA VAL A 88 9.41 7.76 7.07
C VAL A 88 8.24 7.10 7.80
N VAL A 89 8.24 7.11 9.14
CA VAL A 89 7.11 6.59 9.93
C VAL A 89 5.83 7.38 9.62
N PHE A 90 5.94 8.70 9.54
CA PHE A 90 4.82 9.57 9.18
C PHE A 90 4.33 9.30 7.76
N LEU A 91 5.23 9.07 6.79
CA LEU A 91 4.87 8.68 5.43
C LEU A 91 4.01 7.43 5.41
N PHE A 92 4.38 6.38 6.13
CA PHE A 92 3.56 5.16 6.20
C PHE A 92 2.24 5.37 6.95
N ALA A 93 2.20 6.25 7.97
CA ALA A 93 0.94 6.62 8.59
C ALA A 93 -0.02 7.31 7.59
N VAL A 94 0.52 8.20 6.76
CA VAL A 94 -0.24 8.86 5.68
C VAL A 94 -0.64 7.86 4.60
N HIS A 95 0.24 6.92 4.25
CA HIS A 95 -0.03 5.83 3.30
C HIS A 95 -1.25 5.02 3.73
N GLU A 96 -1.25 4.49 4.95
CA GLU A 96 -2.38 3.75 5.49
C GLU A 96 -3.65 4.62 5.51
N MET A 97 -3.54 5.90 5.87
CA MET A 97 -4.68 6.81 5.87
C MET A 97 -5.27 7.02 4.46
N MET A 98 -4.45 6.99 3.39
CA MET A 98 -4.95 7.04 2.01
C MET A 98 -5.85 5.85 1.70
N HIS A 99 -5.54 4.66 2.21
CA HIS A 99 -6.44 3.51 2.11
C HIS A 99 -7.76 3.76 2.84
N ALA A 100 -7.71 4.24 4.09
CA ALA A 100 -8.91 4.56 4.87
C ALA A 100 -9.84 5.53 4.16
N PHE A 101 -9.32 6.63 3.60
CA PHE A 101 -10.16 7.61 2.91
C PHE A 101 -10.94 7.03 1.73
N CYS A 102 -10.43 5.98 1.10
CA CYS A 102 -11.09 5.29 -0.01
C CYS A 102 -12.09 4.22 0.45
N ILE A 103 -12.11 3.87 1.75
CA ILE A 103 -13.07 2.92 2.33
C ILE A 103 -14.40 3.66 2.58
N PRO A 104 -15.53 3.15 2.07
CA PRO A 104 -16.84 3.75 2.32
C PRO A 104 -17.16 3.80 3.82
N ASN A 105 -17.59 4.96 4.31
CA ASN A 105 -17.97 5.16 5.72
C ASN A 105 -16.90 4.75 6.75
N TRP A 106 -15.60 4.79 6.40
CA TRP A 106 -14.50 4.29 7.22
C TRP A 106 -14.51 4.80 8.69
N ILE A 107 -14.88 6.07 8.90
CA ILE A 107 -14.98 6.68 10.24
C ILE A 107 -16.08 6.01 11.08
N ARG A 108 -17.24 5.71 10.48
CA ARG A 108 -18.44 5.23 11.18
C ARG A 108 -18.61 3.71 11.13
N SER A 109 -17.84 3.01 10.30
CA SER A 109 -17.91 1.55 10.20
C SER A 109 -17.32 0.88 11.44
N ASP A 110 -18.07 -0.07 12.01
CA ASP A 110 -17.62 -0.96 13.08
C ASP A 110 -16.79 -2.14 12.56
N LYS A 111 -16.69 -2.27 11.23
CA LYS A 111 -15.94 -3.31 10.51
C LYS A 111 -14.61 -2.80 9.94
N THR A 112 -14.30 -1.52 10.14
CA THR A 112 -13.02 -0.92 9.78
C THR A 112 -12.17 -0.74 11.04
N PHE A 113 -10.95 -1.27 10.99
CA PHE A 113 -10.01 -1.31 12.09
C PHE A 113 -8.72 -0.60 11.71
N TRP A 114 -8.10 0.06 12.67
CA TRP A 114 -6.71 0.52 12.56
C TRP A 114 -5.90 0.03 13.74
N GLY A 115 -4.59 -0.05 13.55
CA GLY A 115 -3.69 -0.40 14.63
C GLY A 115 -2.23 -0.29 14.24
N ILE A 116 -1.40 -0.63 15.21
CA ILE A 116 0.05 -0.75 15.04
C ILE A 116 0.43 -2.12 15.61
N ASN A 117 1.12 -2.92 14.80
CA ASN A 117 1.65 -4.22 15.19
C ASN A 117 3.17 -4.24 15.00
N ASN A 118 3.80 -5.41 15.16
CA ASN A 118 5.26 -5.57 15.03
C ASN A 118 5.79 -5.34 13.61
N VAL A 119 4.92 -5.35 12.60
CA VAL A 119 5.27 -5.14 11.18
C VAL A 119 5.07 -3.68 10.78
N GLY A 120 4.07 -3.00 11.35
CA GLY A 120 3.83 -1.59 11.08
C GLY A 120 2.42 -1.11 11.44
N ILE A 121 2.08 0.05 10.89
CA ILE A 121 0.73 0.63 10.95
C ILE A 121 -0.13 -0.13 9.93
N PHE A 122 -1.39 -0.41 10.26
CA PHE A 122 -2.32 -1.05 9.33
C PHE A 122 -3.71 -0.43 9.41
N ILE A 123 -4.38 -0.41 8.26
CA ILE A 123 -5.83 -0.23 8.15
C ILE A 123 -6.45 -1.46 7.51
N TYR A 124 -7.48 -2.00 8.15
CA TYR A 124 -8.16 -3.22 7.71
C TYR A 124 -9.67 -2.99 7.69
N THR A 125 -10.37 -3.54 6.69
CA THR A 125 -11.83 -3.52 6.66
C THR A 125 -12.40 -4.85 6.23
N SER A 126 -13.42 -5.32 6.95
CA SER A 126 -14.25 -6.47 6.57
C SER A 126 -15.59 -6.03 5.95
N GLU A 127 -15.70 -4.78 5.51
CA GLU A 127 -16.84 -4.33 4.72
C GLU A 127 -16.90 -5.04 3.36
N ILE A 128 -18.12 -5.29 2.89
CA ILE A 128 -18.33 -5.78 1.53
C ILE A 128 -18.20 -4.59 0.58
N ILE A 129 -17.16 -4.60 -0.25
CA ILE A 129 -16.85 -3.51 -1.17
C ILE A 129 -16.89 -3.98 -2.63
N SER A 130 -17.11 -3.05 -3.55
CA SER A 130 -17.06 -3.38 -4.97
C SER A 130 -15.62 -3.60 -5.44
N ARG A 131 -15.43 -4.39 -6.51
CA ARG A 131 -14.13 -4.52 -7.19
C ARG A 131 -13.49 -3.17 -7.52
N ARG A 132 -14.29 -2.19 -7.96
CA ARG A 132 -13.80 -0.84 -8.27
C ARG A 132 -13.26 -0.14 -7.02
N THR A 133 -14.00 -0.21 -5.92
CA THR A 133 -13.59 0.37 -4.64
C THR A 133 -12.29 -0.26 -4.15
N PHE A 134 -12.16 -1.60 -4.22
CA PHE A 134 -10.92 -2.27 -3.84
C PHE A 134 -9.73 -1.80 -4.70
N ILE A 135 -9.89 -1.76 -6.02
CA ILE A 135 -8.85 -1.27 -6.94
C ILE A 135 -8.40 0.14 -6.57
N ILE A 136 -9.35 1.04 -6.29
CA ILE A 136 -9.07 2.42 -5.89
C ILE A 136 -8.30 2.43 -4.58
N ILE A 137 -8.77 1.70 -3.56
CA ILE A 137 -8.07 1.58 -2.26
C ILE A 137 -6.62 1.13 -2.47
N SER A 138 -6.38 0.05 -3.22
CA SER A 138 -5.05 -0.52 -3.41
C SER A 138 -4.08 0.42 -4.14
N ILE A 139 -4.54 1.13 -5.18
CA ILE A 139 -3.63 1.94 -6.01
C ILE A 139 -3.42 3.36 -5.45
N MET A 140 -4.30 3.84 -4.56
CA MET A 140 -4.32 5.25 -4.15
C MET A 140 -3.01 5.73 -3.50
N PRO A 141 -2.41 5.03 -2.52
CA PRO A 141 -1.20 5.54 -1.88
C PRO A 141 -0.03 5.68 -2.85
N PHE A 142 0.12 4.73 -3.79
CA PHE A 142 1.13 4.83 -4.85
C PHE A 142 0.90 6.06 -5.74
N LEU A 143 -0.32 6.22 -6.26
CA LEU A 143 -0.63 7.36 -7.14
C LEU A 143 -0.48 8.70 -6.41
N CYS A 144 -1.04 8.83 -5.21
CA CYS A 144 -0.99 10.09 -4.47
C CYS A 144 0.43 10.44 -4.03
N LEU A 145 1.13 9.51 -3.36
CA LEU A 145 2.39 9.82 -2.67
C LEU A 145 3.64 9.61 -3.52
N SER A 146 3.58 8.81 -4.59
CA SER A 146 4.74 8.54 -5.46
C SER A 146 4.62 9.12 -6.86
N ILE A 147 3.41 9.48 -7.32
CA ILE A 147 3.21 10.11 -8.64
C ILE A 147 2.79 11.57 -8.50
N VAL A 148 1.71 11.84 -7.78
CA VAL A 148 1.17 13.21 -7.66
C VAL A 148 2.05 14.07 -6.75
N SER A 149 2.48 13.57 -5.60
CA SER A 149 3.33 14.33 -4.67
C SER A 149 4.62 14.86 -5.28
N PRO A 150 5.47 14.08 -6.00
CA PRO A 150 6.69 14.65 -6.58
C PRO A 150 6.40 15.73 -7.64
N ILE A 151 5.31 15.61 -8.40
CA ILE A 151 4.88 16.66 -9.34
C ILE A 151 4.53 17.94 -8.59
N LEU A 152 3.70 17.85 -7.54
CA LEU A 152 3.31 19.00 -6.74
C LEU A 152 4.51 19.64 -6.03
N LEU A 153 5.39 18.83 -5.46
CA LEU A 153 6.60 19.31 -4.80
C LEU A 153 7.55 19.99 -5.78
N SER A 154 7.67 19.48 -7.01
CA SER A 154 8.47 20.12 -8.06
C SER A 154 7.90 21.49 -8.41
N ALA A 155 6.58 21.57 -8.64
CA ALA A 155 5.89 22.82 -8.96
C ALA A 155 5.99 23.88 -7.85
N LEU A 156 6.06 23.45 -6.58
CA LEU A 156 6.24 24.32 -5.42
C LEU A 156 7.71 24.66 -5.11
N GLY A 157 8.68 24.10 -5.84
CA GLY A 157 10.10 24.25 -5.55
C GLY A 157 10.57 23.53 -4.28
N TRP A 158 9.79 22.56 -3.79
CA TRP A 158 10.08 21.78 -2.57
C TRP A 158 10.64 20.39 -2.86
N LEU A 159 10.72 19.99 -4.13
CA LEU A 159 11.33 18.72 -4.52
C LEU A 159 12.85 18.77 -4.30
N ASN A 160 13.30 18.06 -3.28
CA ASN A 160 14.70 17.89 -2.89
C ASN A 160 15.01 16.42 -2.61
N GLY A 161 16.28 16.09 -2.39
CA GLY A 161 16.74 14.71 -2.17
C GLY A 161 15.97 13.94 -1.08
N TYR A 162 15.58 14.60 0.02
CA TYR A 162 14.81 13.93 1.06
C TYR A 162 13.37 13.63 0.62
N THR A 163 12.68 14.61 0.03
CA THR A 163 11.32 14.37 -0.46
C THR A 163 11.27 13.37 -1.61
N ILE A 164 12.31 13.33 -2.45
CA ILE A 164 12.52 12.32 -3.48
C ILE A 164 12.64 10.93 -2.83
N LEU A 165 13.48 10.81 -1.79
CA LEU A 165 13.64 9.57 -1.03
C LEU A 165 12.30 9.10 -0.44
N LEU A 166 11.51 9.99 0.15
CA LEU A 166 10.19 9.65 0.68
C LEU A 166 9.23 9.13 -0.42
N CYS A 167 9.18 9.81 -1.57
CA CYS A 167 8.35 9.36 -2.70
C CYS A 167 8.77 7.96 -3.20
N LEU A 168 10.07 7.70 -3.26
CA LEU A 168 10.63 6.42 -3.69
C LEU A 168 10.38 5.31 -2.66
N ILE A 169 10.55 5.58 -1.36
CA ILE A 169 10.24 4.63 -0.28
C ILE A 169 8.76 4.26 -0.34
N ASN A 170 7.85 5.22 -0.52
CA ASN A 170 6.43 4.91 -0.70
C ASN A 170 6.18 4.07 -1.95
N ALA A 171 6.87 4.35 -3.07
CA ALA A 171 6.68 3.62 -4.32
C ALA A 171 7.01 2.15 -4.14
N MET A 172 8.16 1.87 -3.52
CA MET A 172 8.61 0.53 -3.17
C MET A 172 7.70 -0.12 -2.10
N GLY A 173 7.30 0.65 -1.08
CA GLY A 173 6.42 0.20 -0.01
C GLY A 173 5.04 -0.22 -0.49
N SER A 174 4.51 0.43 -1.54
CA SER A 174 3.22 0.11 -2.15
C SER A 174 3.23 -1.20 -2.97
N SER A 175 4.34 -1.93 -3.01
CA SER A 175 4.50 -3.14 -3.84
C SER A 175 3.52 -4.26 -3.49
N ILE A 176 3.20 -4.43 -2.20
CA ILE A 176 2.21 -5.41 -1.74
C ILE A 176 0.79 -4.99 -2.15
N ASP A 177 0.48 -3.69 -2.16
CA ASP A 177 -0.82 -3.20 -2.64
C ASP A 177 -0.98 -3.40 -4.13
N ILE A 178 0.09 -3.20 -4.90
CA ILE A 178 0.08 -3.47 -6.34
C ILE A 178 -0.01 -4.98 -6.62
N LEU A 179 0.60 -5.84 -5.78
CA LEU A 179 0.38 -7.28 -5.84
C LEU A 179 -1.11 -7.61 -5.60
N ASN A 180 -1.73 -7.08 -4.54
CA ASN A 180 -3.15 -7.30 -4.26
C ASN A 180 -4.05 -6.78 -5.38
N LEU A 181 -3.73 -5.62 -5.94
CA LEU A 181 -4.38 -5.07 -7.12
C LEU A 181 -4.29 -6.04 -8.30
N PHE A 182 -3.11 -6.59 -8.58
CA PHE A 182 -2.90 -7.57 -9.64
C PHE A 182 -3.74 -8.84 -9.43
N LEU A 183 -3.80 -9.37 -8.21
CA LEU A 183 -4.62 -10.54 -7.87
C LEU A 183 -6.11 -10.26 -8.09
N ILE A 184 -6.63 -9.11 -7.64
CA ILE A 184 -8.01 -8.71 -7.91
C ILE A 184 -8.26 -8.56 -9.41
N LEU A 185 -7.34 -7.93 -10.14
CA LEU A 185 -7.52 -7.68 -11.56
C LEU A 185 -7.60 -8.98 -12.38
N THR A 186 -6.80 -9.97 -12.01
CA THR A 186 -6.64 -11.24 -12.74
C THR A 186 -7.61 -12.34 -12.30
N GLN A 187 -7.98 -12.38 -11.02
CA GLN A 187 -8.77 -13.50 -10.47
C GLN A 187 -10.27 -13.19 -10.31
N THR A 188 -10.69 -11.92 -10.33
CA THR A 188 -12.08 -11.54 -10.05
C THR A 188 -12.82 -10.99 -11.28
N PRO A 189 -14.13 -11.29 -11.45
CA PRO A 189 -14.92 -10.73 -12.54
C PRO A 189 -15.19 -9.23 -12.34
N THR A 190 -15.41 -8.48 -13.43
CA THR A 190 -15.52 -7.01 -13.43
C THR A 190 -16.60 -6.42 -12.49
N LYS A 191 -17.64 -7.19 -12.19
CA LYS A 191 -18.75 -6.81 -11.27
C LYS A 191 -18.73 -7.61 -9.96
N ALA A 192 -17.55 -8.04 -9.51
CA ALA A 192 -17.41 -8.73 -8.23
C ALA A 192 -17.63 -7.79 -7.03
N MET A 193 -18.18 -8.35 -5.97
CA MET A 193 -18.07 -7.86 -4.60
C MET A 193 -16.90 -8.58 -3.94
N ILE A 194 -16.19 -7.89 -3.05
CA ILE A 194 -15.00 -8.36 -2.35
C ILE A 194 -15.24 -8.17 -0.85
N MET A 195 -14.80 -9.15 -0.05
CA MET A 195 -14.84 -9.09 1.40
C MET A 195 -13.58 -9.72 1.96
N ALA A 196 -12.94 -9.07 2.93
CA ALA A 196 -11.82 -9.64 3.66
C ALA A 196 -12.29 -10.35 4.94
N ASN A 197 -11.60 -11.44 5.29
CA ASN A 197 -11.75 -12.19 6.53
C ASN A 197 -10.37 -12.48 7.12
N GLY A 198 -9.88 -11.55 7.94
CA GLY A 198 -8.48 -11.50 8.33
C GLY A 198 -7.55 -11.42 7.11
N PRO A 199 -6.56 -12.32 6.96
CA PRO A 199 -5.65 -12.35 5.82
C PRO A 199 -6.25 -12.96 4.55
N GLU A 200 -7.48 -13.51 4.59
CA GLU A 200 -8.11 -14.14 3.43
C GLU A 200 -9.06 -13.16 2.72
N THR A 201 -8.94 -13.04 1.40
CA THR A 201 -9.87 -12.26 0.57
C THR A 201 -10.82 -13.16 -0.20
N TYR A 202 -12.10 -12.82 -0.18
CA TYR A 202 -13.17 -13.53 -0.88
C TYR A 202 -13.84 -12.63 -1.91
N TYR A 203 -14.31 -13.23 -3.02
CA TYR A 203 -15.09 -12.53 -4.03
C TYR A 203 -16.34 -13.30 -4.46
N GLN A 204 -17.36 -12.56 -4.88
CA GLN A 204 -18.58 -13.11 -5.46
C GLN A 204 -19.10 -12.19 -6.58
N LYS A 205 -19.59 -12.74 -7.68
CA LYS A 205 -20.24 -11.94 -8.73
C LYS A 205 -21.52 -11.33 -8.15
N ARG A 206 -21.69 -10.01 -8.26
CA ARG A 206 -22.91 -9.31 -7.82
C ARG A 206 -24.13 -9.97 -8.48
N ARG A 207 -24.97 -10.63 -7.68
CA ARG A 207 -26.29 -11.08 -8.12
C ARG A 207 -27.12 -9.81 -8.31
N PHE A 208 -27.57 -9.55 -9.53
CA PHE A 208 -28.64 -8.59 -9.74
C PHE A 208 -29.89 -9.21 -9.12
N SER A 209 -30.36 -8.64 -8.01
CA SER A 209 -31.74 -8.77 -7.56
C SER A 209 -32.59 -7.82 -8.39
#